data_AF-A0A7L0FW11-F1
#
_entry.id   AF-A0A7L0FW11-F1
#
_cell.length_a   1.000
_cell.length_b   1.000
_cell.length_c   1.000
_cell.angle_alpha   90.00
_cell.angle_beta   90.00
_cell.angle_gamma   90.00
#
_symmetry.space_group_name_H-M   'P 1'
#
loop_
_entity.id
_entity.type
_entity.pdbx_description
1 polymer ?
#
loop_
_entity_poly.entity_id
_entity_poly.type
_entity_poly.pdbx_seq_one_letter_code
_entity_poly.pdbx_strand_id
1 'polypeptide(L)'
;QIAVVMGSCTAGGAYVPAMADESIIVGKQGTIFLGGPPLVKAATGEEVSAEDLGGADLHCRKSGVTDHYALDDNHALHLARKAVRSLNLQKKVDVTIEPSEEPLFPADEIYGIVGDQLKRNFDVKEVIARIVDGSKFDEFKALYGDTLITGFARIFGYPVGIIGNNGVLFSESAKKGTHFIQLCCQRNIPIVFLQNITGFMVGREYEAGGIAKDGAKMVTAVACANVPKITVIIGGSYGAGNYGMCGRAYSPRFLYVWPNARISVMGGEQAATVLATIAKDQKAREGKQLSEADEAALKEPIIRRFEEEGNPYYSSARLWDDGIIDPADTRLVLGLSLSAALNAPTKKTEFGVFRM
;
A
#
# COMPACT_ATOMS: atom_id res chain seq x y z
N GLN A 1 -0.24 -13.80 -19.55
CA GLN A 1 1.06 -13.13 -19.41
C GLN A 1 1.58 -12.81 -20.81
N ILE A 2 1.95 -11.57 -21.09
CA ILE A 2 2.45 -11.13 -22.42
C ILE A 2 3.82 -10.48 -22.21
N ALA A 3 4.82 -10.86 -23.00
CA ALA A 3 6.17 -10.29 -22.94
C ALA A 3 6.55 -9.56 -24.23
N VAL A 4 7.28 -8.44 -24.09
CA VAL A 4 7.79 -7.64 -25.22
C VAL A 4 9.29 -7.39 -25.02
N VAL A 5 10.12 -8.07 -25.80
CA VAL A 5 11.58 -8.03 -25.72
C VAL A 5 12.11 -6.97 -26.69
N MET A 6 12.42 -5.80 -26.12
CA MET A 6 12.89 -4.61 -26.85
C MET A 6 14.39 -4.35 -26.62
N GLY A 7 15.14 -5.35 -26.17
CA GLY A 7 16.57 -5.24 -25.86
C GLY A 7 17.14 -6.54 -25.32
N SER A 8 18.20 -6.45 -24.52
CA SER A 8 18.90 -7.62 -23.98
C SER A 8 18.12 -8.32 -22.87
N CYS A 9 17.99 -9.64 -22.98
CA CYS A 9 17.27 -10.51 -22.06
C CYS A 9 18.13 -11.76 -21.75
N THR A 10 18.99 -11.65 -20.74
CA THR A 10 20.05 -12.64 -20.46
C THR A 10 19.81 -13.44 -19.18
N ALA A 11 20.35 -14.65 -19.12
CA ALA A 11 20.36 -15.54 -17.96
C ALA A 11 18.95 -15.76 -17.40
N GLY A 12 18.73 -15.51 -16.11
CA GLY A 12 17.41 -15.66 -15.49
C GLY A 12 16.32 -14.77 -16.13
N GLY A 13 16.71 -13.64 -16.73
CA GLY A 13 15.79 -12.76 -17.45
C GLY A 13 15.16 -13.42 -18.67
N ALA A 14 15.85 -14.37 -19.30
CA ALA A 14 15.34 -15.10 -20.47
C ALA A 14 14.04 -15.87 -20.20
N TYR A 15 13.75 -16.18 -18.93
CA TYR A 15 12.49 -16.82 -18.55
C TYR A 15 11.28 -15.88 -18.61
N VAL A 16 11.47 -14.55 -18.60
CA VAL A 16 10.35 -13.60 -18.75
C VAL A 16 9.61 -13.83 -20.07
N PRO A 17 10.27 -13.82 -21.25
CA PRO A 17 9.60 -14.18 -22.49
C PRO A 17 9.34 -15.68 -22.63
N ALA A 18 10.25 -16.56 -22.17
CA ALA A 18 10.07 -18.00 -22.37
C ALA A 18 8.91 -18.62 -21.57
N MET A 19 8.43 -17.96 -20.52
CA MET A 19 7.29 -18.38 -19.70
C MET A 19 6.03 -17.54 -19.92
N ALA A 20 6.03 -16.59 -20.86
CA ALA A 20 4.84 -15.82 -21.21
C ALA A 20 3.90 -16.65 -22.10
N ASP A 21 2.59 -16.33 -22.08
CA ASP A 21 1.62 -16.99 -22.94
C ASP A 21 1.79 -16.56 -24.41
N GLU A 22 2.21 -15.29 -24.63
CA GLU A 22 2.60 -14.74 -25.92
C GLU A 22 3.82 -13.82 -25.75
N SER A 23 4.81 -14.00 -26.62
CA SER A 23 6.10 -13.31 -26.60
C SER A 23 6.39 -12.59 -27.92
N ILE A 24 6.76 -11.32 -27.82
CA ILE A 24 7.04 -10.41 -28.93
C ILE A 24 8.50 -9.99 -28.84
N ILE A 25 9.24 -9.98 -29.95
CA ILE A 25 10.66 -9.58 -29.98
C ILE A 25 10.95 -8.63 -31.15
N VAL A 26 11.77 -7.61 -30.91
CA VAL A 26 12.18 -6.63 -31.93
C VAL A 26 13.37 -7.15 -32.74
N GLY A 27 13.22 -7.19 -34.07
CA GLY A 27 14.25 -7.59 -35.02
C GLY A 27 15.54 -6.78 -34.89
N LYS A 28 16.70 -7.45 -34.91
CA LYS A 28 18.03 -6.82 -34.83
C LYS A 28 18.26 -5.93 -33.59
N GLN A 29 17.52 -6.17 -32.51
CA GLN A 29 17.58 -5.38 -31.28
C GLN A 29 17.33 -6.24 -30.04
N GLY A 30 16.24 -7.01 -30.05
CA GLY A 30 15.92 -7.94 -28.97
C GLY A 30 16.79 -9.18 -29.03
N THR A 31 17.33 -9.59 -27.88
CA THR A 31 18.13 -10.82 -27.77
C THR A 31 17.77 -11.60 -26.52
N ILE A 32 17.60 -12.92 -26.61
CA ILE A 32 17.26 -13.81 -25.51
C ILE A 32 18.28 -14.95 -25.42
N PHE A 33 18.86 -15.18 -24.25
CA PHE A 33 19.74 -16.35 -24.05
C PHE A 33 19.95 -16.65 -22.56
N LEU A 34 20.09 -17.93 -22.22
CA LEU A 34 20.47 -18.34 -20.85
C LEU A 34 21.95 -18.05 -20.55
N GLY A 35 22.80 -18.09 -21.57
CA GLY A 35 24.20 -17.71 -21.47
C GLY A 35 24.55 -16.79 -22.62
N GLY A 36 24.93 -15.54 -22.33
CA GLY A 36 25.30 -14.59 -23.38
C GLY A 36 26.64 -14.93 -24.04
N PRO A 37 27.00 -14.21 -25.12
CA PRO A 37 28.22 -14.47 -25.87
C PRO A 37 29.50 -14.59 -25.02
N PRO A 38 29.73 -13.76 -23.99
CA PRO A 38 30.90 -13.91 -23.12
C PRO A 38 30.94 -15.26 -22.40
N LEU A 39 29.77 -15.78 -21.98
CA LEU A 39 29.69 -17.08 -21.28
C LEU A 39 29.89 -18.24 -22.26
N VAL A 40 29.34 -18.16 -23.47
CA VAL A 40 29.55 -19.16 -24.53
C VAL A 40 31.03 -19.25 -24.88
N LYS A 41 31.69 -18.11 -25.11
CA LYS A 41 33.12 -18.05 -25.38
C LYS A 41 33.96 -18.62 -24.23
N ALA A 42 33.64 -18.27 -22.99
CA ALA A 42 34.37 -18.77 -21.82
C ALA A 42 34.21 -20.29 -21.62
N ALA A 43 33.02 -20.85 -21.89
CA ALA A 43 32.72 -22.25 -21.65
C ALA A 43 33.15 -23.18 -22.80
N THR A 44 33.12 -22.70 -24.04
CA THR A 44 33.27 -23.54 -25.24
C THR A 44 34.37 -23.07 -26.20
N GLY A 45 34.85 -21.84 -26.05
CA GLY A 45 35.75 -21.20 -27.01
C GLY A 45 35.06 -20.64 -28.26
N GLU A 46 33.75 -20.86 -28.43
CA GLU A 46 32.98 -20.36 -29.57
C GLU A 46 32.80 -18.83 -29.50
N GLU A 47 33.13 -18.14 -30.59
CA GLU A 47 32.83 -16.71 -30.77
C GLU A 47 31.56 -16.55 -31.62
N VAL A 48 30.52 -16.00 -31.00
CA VAL A 48 29.21 -15.78 -31.64
C VAL A 48 28.67 -14.41 -31.26
N SER A 49 27.97 -13.74 -32.18
CA SER A 49 27.34 -12.44 -31.86
C SER A 49 26.07 -12.63 -31.02
N ALA A 50 25.59 -11.58 -30.36
CA ALA A 50 24.34 -11.67 -29.60
C ALA A 50 23.12 -11.93 -30.50
N GLU A 51 23.12 -11.38 -31.72
CA GLU A 51 22.06 -11.60 -32.72
C GLU A 51 22.06 -13.04 -33.24
N ASP A 52 23.24 -13.59 -33.52
CA ASP A 52 23.35 -14.97 -34.01
C ASP A 52 23.03 -16.00 -32.92
N LEU A 53 23.36 -15.68 -31.66
CA LEU A 53 23.15 -16.56 -30.52
C LEU A 53 21.69 -16.59 -30.05
N GLY A 54 20.98 -15.47 -30.13
CA GLY A 54 19.67 -15.32 -29.51
C GLY A 54 18.81 -14.17 -30.06
N GLY A 55 19.05 -13.75 -31.30
CA GLY A 55 18.29 -12.68 -31.93
C GLY A 55 16.85 -13.07 -32.29
N ALA A 56 16.08 -12.06 -32.71
CA ALA A 56 14.67 -12.24 -33.10
C ALA A 56 14.48 -13.26 -34.23
N ASP A 57 15.35 -13.25 -35.24
CA ASP A 57 15.25 -14.18 -36.36
C ASP A 57 15.45 -15.63 -35.91
N LEU A 58 16.38 -15.88 -34.98
CA LEU A 58 16.57 -17.21 -34.40
C LEU A 58 15.32 -17.68 -33.64
N HIS A 59 14.79 -16.84 -32.76
CA HIS A 59 13.71 -17.25 -31.86
C HIS A 59 12.34 -17.32 -32.54
N CYS A 60 12.03 -16.42 -33.47
CA CYS A 60 10.78 -16.47 -34.22
C CYS A 60 10.76 -17.52 -35.34
N ARG A 61 11.91 -17.86 -35.93
CA ARG A 61 11.93 -18.77 -37.11
C ARG A 61 12.39 -20.18 -36.79
N LYS A 62 13.24 -20.37 -35.77
CA LYS A 62 13.90 -21.65 -35.51
C LYS A 62 13.54 -22.23 -34.16
N SER A 63 13.77 -21.51 -33.06
CA SER A 63 13.60 -22.09 -31.72
C SER A 63 12.15 -22.07 -31.23
N GLY A 64 11.34 -21.10 -31.68
CA GLY A 64 9.97 -20.89 -31.20
C GLY A 64 9.88 -20.35 -29.77
N VAL A 65 10.91 -19.66 -29.28
CA VAL A 65 10.88 -19.03 -27.93
C VAL A 65 10.03 -17.75 -27.94
N THR A 66 9.84 -17.15 -29.12
CA THR A 66 9.05 -15.94 -29.31
C THR A 66 8.08 -16.13 -30.47
N ASP A 67 6.86 -15.64 -30.31
CA ASP A 67 5.73 -15.90 -31.21
C ASP A 67 5.56 -14.83 -32.30
N HIS A 68 5.97 -13.59 -32.00
CA HIS A 68 5.76 -12.46 -32.90
C HIS A 68 7.05 -11.68 -33.18
N TYR A 69 7.34 -11.47 -34.46
CA TYR A 69 8.49 -10.68 -34.93
C TYR A 69 8.08 -9.22 -35.17
N ALA A 70 8.65 -8.30 -34.40
CA ALA A 70 8.46 -6.86 -34.55
C ALA A 70 9.60 -6.22 -35.36
N LEU A 71 9.30 -5.14 -36.09
CA LEU A 71 10.29 -4.44 -36.93
C LEU A 71 11.03 -3.35 -36.16
N ASP A 72 10.36 -2.78 -35.17
CA ASP A 72 10.83 -1.73 -34.27
C ASP A 72 9.95 -1.74 -33.01
N ASP A 73 10.27 -0.85 -32.07
CA ASP A 73 9.55 -0.70 -30.82
C ASP A 73 8.06 -0.34 -31.00
N ASN A 74 7.74 0.53 -31.97
CA ASN A 74 6.35 0.93 -32.23
C ASN A 74 5.52 -0.25 -32.75
N HIS A 75 6.10 -1.06 -33.65
CA HIS A 75 5.47 -2.27 -34.16
C HIS A 75 5.28 -3.29 -33.02
N ALA A 76 6.27 -3.45 -32.13
CA ALA A 76 6.15 -4.34 -30.97
C ALA A 76 4.99 -3.95 -30.05
N LEU A 77 4.84 -2.66 -29.75
CA LEU A 77 3.73 -2.15 -28.94
C LEU A 77 2.37 -2.31 -29.64
N HIS A 78 2.31 -2.17 -30.97
CA HIS A 78 1.10 -2.46 -31.74
C HIS A 78 0.70 -3.95 -31.65
N LEU A 79 1.67 -4.86 -31.74
CA LEU A 79 1.44 -6.30 -31.57
C LEU A 79 0.98 -6.62 -30.15
N ALA A 80 1.57 -5.99 -29.12
CA ALA A 80 1.14 -6.16 -27.74
C ALA A 80 -0.33 -5.74 -27.54
N ARG A 81 -0.76 -4.63 -28.15
CA ARG A 81 -2.17 -4.21 -28.15
C ARG A 81 -3.09 -5.21 -28.85
N LYS A 82 -2.63 -5.86 -29.93
CA LYS A 82 -3.38 -6.94 -30.58
C LYS A 82 -3.54 -8.15 -29.67
N ALA A 83 -2.48 -8.59 -28.99
CA ALA A 83 -2.54 -9.69 -28.02
C ALA A 83 -3.53 -9.37 -26.87
N VAL A 84 -3.50 -8.14 -26.34
CA VAL A 84 -4.48 -7.70 -25.32
C VAL A 84 -5.92 -7.73 -25.87
N ARG A 85 -6.13 -7.36 -27.14
CA ARG A 85 -7.47 -7.38 -27.76
C ARG A 85 -8.05 -8.80 -27.86
N SER A 86 -7.22 -9.83 -27.99
CA SER A 86 -7.65 -11.23 -28.12
C SER A 86 -7.85 -11.96 -26.79
N LEU A 87 -7.65 -11.30 -25.63
CA LEU A 87 -7.77 -11.93 -24.32
C LEU A 87 -9.16 -12.48 -23.98
N ASN A 88 -10.20 -12.10 -24.73
CA ASN A 88 -11.60 -12.44 -24.42
C ASN A 88 -11.97 -12.11 -22.96
N LEU A 89 -11.40 -11.02 -22.44
CA LEU A 89 -11.57 -10.62 -21.04
C LEU A 89 -12.80 -9.73 -20.89
N GLN A 90 -13.69 -10.11 -19.98
CA GLN A 90 -14.84 -9.30 -19.57
C GLN A 90 -14.73 -8.98 -18.08
N LYS A 91 -14.70 -7.69 -17.75
CA LYS A 91 -14.76 -7.24 -16.35
C LYS A 91 -16.15 -7.51 -15.79
N LYS A 92 -16.25 -8.37 -14.78
CA LYS A 92 -17.47 -8.59 -14.00
C LYS A 92 -17.35 -7.81 -12.70
N VAL A 93 -18.18 -6.78 -12.54
CA VAL A 93 -18.18 -5.96 -11.34
C VAL A 93 -19.32 -6.38 -10.43
N ASP A 94 -18.99 -7.06 -9.34
CA ASP A 94 -19.96 -7.61 -8.38
C ASP A 94 -20.39 -6.58 -7.31
N VAL A 95 -20.43 -5.30 -7.67
CA VAL A 95 -20.88 -4.20 -6.81
C VAL A 95 -21.77 -3.24 -7.62
N THR A 96 -22.68 -2.54 -6.93
CA THR A 96 -23.53 -1.52 -7.55
C THR A 96 -22.69 -0.31 -7.95
N ILE A 97 -22.67 0.08 -9.23
CA ILE A 97 -22.05 1.33 -9.70
C ILE A 97 -23.15 2.36 -9.93
N GLU A 98 -22.98 3.56 -9.39
CA GLU A 98 -23.85 4.72 -9.62
C GLU A 98 -23.13 5.76 -10.51
N PRO A 99 -23.85 6.72 -11.11
CA PRO A 99 -23.22 7.86 -11.77
C PRO A 99 -22.30 8.60 -10.78
N SER A 100 -21.08 8.92 -11.20
CA SER A 100 -20.15 9.72 -10.41
C SER A 100 -20.69 11.14 -10.20
N GLU A 101 -20.57 11.64 -8.97
CA GLU A 101 -20.86 13.02 -8.60
C GLU A 101 -19.58 13.64 -8.05
N GLU A 102 -19.24 14.86 -8.45
CA GLU A 102 -18.06 15.54 -7.88
C GLU A 102 -18.29 15.87 -6.39
N PRO A 103 -17.24 15.89 -5.56
CA PRO A 103 -17.34 16.40 -4.20
C PRO A 103 -17.78 17.87 -4.20
N LEU A 104 -18.45 18.30 -3.13
CA LEU A 104 -18.91 19.68 -2.97
C LEU A 104 -17.77 20.65 -2.67
N PHE A 105 -16.61 20.14 -2.26
CA PHE A 105 -15.46 20.91 -1.85
C PHE A 105 -14.26 20.66 -2.77
N PRO A 106 -13.49 21.71 -3.13
CA PRO A 106 -12.25 21.56 -3.88
C PRO A 106 -11.25 20.62 -3.19
N ALA A 107 -10.54 19.81 -3.98
CA ALA A 107 -9.59 18.83 -3.46
C ALA A 107 -8.33 19.49 -2.84
N ASP A 108 -7.92 20.65 -3.32
CA ASP A 108 -6.74 21.41 -2.85
C ASP A 108 -6.93 22.00 -1.44
N GLU A 109 -8.17 22.15 -0.96
CA GLU A 109 -8.44 22.53 0.43
C GLU A 109 -7.85 21.51 1.44
N ILE A 110 -7.60 20.26 1.02
CA ILE A 110 -6.92 19.24 1.84
C ILE A 110 -5.57 19.74 2.38
N TYR A 111 -4.85 20.54 1.60
CA TYR A 111 -3.54 21.08 2.02
C TYR A 111 -3.64 21.91 3.30
N GLY A 112 -4.69 22.72 3.43
CA GLY A 112 -4.92 23.58 4.60
C GLY A 112 -5.49 22.85 5.82
N ILE A 113 -6.10 21.68 5.61
CA ILE A 113 -6.72 20.86 6.67
C ILE A 113 -5.67 20.04 7.40
N VAL A 114 -4.89 19.25 6.65
CA VAL A 114 -3.94 18.30 7.23
C VAL A 114 -2.61 18.98 7.53
N GLY A 115 -2.13 19.84 6.61
CA GLY A 115 -0.86 20.52 6.74
C GLY A 115 0.34 19.57 6.87
N ASP A 116 1.46 20.10 7.37
CA ASP A 116 2.72 19.38 7.57
C ASP A 116 2.99 19.00 9.05
N GLN A 117 2.22 19.56 9.99
CA GLN A 117 2.38 19.34 11.42
C GLN A 117 1.59 18.11 11.91
N LEU A 118 2.24 16.95 11.97
CA LEU A 118 1.63 15.67 12.40
C LEU A 118 1.02 15.68 13.82
N LYS A 119 1.44 16.61 14.69
CA LYS A 119 0.87 16.73 16.05
C LYS A 119 -0.44 17.52 16.09
N ARG A 120 -0.79 18.21 15.00
CA ARG A 120 -2.03 18.99 14.92
C ARG A 120 -3.20 18.03 14.68
N ASN A 121 -4.17 18.07 15.57
CA ASN A 121 -5.43 17.36 15.36
C ASN A 121 -6.24 18.06 14.27
N PHE A 122 -6.88 17.28 13.42
CA PHE A 122 -7.88 17.71 12.45
C PHE A 122 -9.01 16.68 12.42
N ASP A 123 -10.19 17.09 11.98
CA ASP A 123 -11.30 16.15 11.77
C ASP A 123 -11.11 15.42 10.43
N VAL A 124 -10.90 14.10 10.47
CA VAL A 124 -10.73 13.29 9.25
C VAL A 124 -11.95 13.35 8.32
N LYS A 125 -13.13 13.70 8.83
CA LYS A 125 -14.33 13.92 8.00
C LYS A 125 -14.14 15.03 6.97
N GLU A 126 -13.29 16.03 7.27
CA GLU A 126 -12.94 17.09 6.31
C GLU A 126 -12.17 16.53 5.10
N VAL A 127 -11.31 15.53 5.32
CA VAL A 127 -10.65 14.81 4.22
C VAL A 127 -11.66 13.96 3.46
N ILE A 128 -12.53 13.22 4.18
CA ILE A 128 -13.56 12.37 3.57
C ILE A 128 -14.49 13.19 2.66
N ALA A 129 -14.95 14.34 3.12
CA ALA A 129 -15.85 15.22 2.35
C ALA A 129 -15.27 15.69 1.02
N ARG A 130 -13.94 15.74 0.88
CA ARG A 130 -13.24 16.17 -0.35
C ARG A 130 -12.89 15.02 -1.30
N ILE A 131 -13.05 13.77 -0.87
CA ILE A 131 -12.74 12.60 -1.71
C ILE A 131 -13.96 11.78 -2.13
N VAL A 132 -15.09 11.88 -1.42
CA VAL A 132 -16.31 11.11 -1.72
C VAL A 132 -17.29 11.87 -2.62
N ASP A 133 -18.07 11.10 -3.39
CA ASP A 133 -19.05 11.63 -4.33
C ASP A 133 -20.11 12.48 -3.62
N GLY A 134 -20.33 13.69 -4.13
CA GLY A 134 -21.28 14.66 -3.56
C GLY A 134 -21.01 15.04 -2.11
N SER A 135 -19.81 14.75 -1.58
CA SER A 135 -19.46 14.88 -0.16
C SER A 135 -20.43 14.13 0.78
N LYS A 136 -21.08 13.07 0.28
CA LYS A 136 -22.06 12.27 1.03
C LYS A 136 -21.37 11.14 1.78
N PHE A 137 -21.55 11.11 3.10
CA PHE A 137 -20.96 10.12 3.98
C PHE A 137 -21.96 9.65 5.04
N ASP A 138 -22.35 8.38 4.98
CA ASP A 138 -23.27 7.76 5.93
C ASP A 138 -22.48 7.16 7.11
N GLU A 139 -22.29 7.96 8.16
CA GLU A 139 -21.46 7.58 9.30
C GLU A 139 -22.09 6.45 10.13
N PHE A 140 -21.33 5.37 10.31
CA PHE A 140 -21.67 4.25 11.17
C PHE A 140 -21.16 4.50 12.59
N LYS A 141 -22.02 4.28 13.61
CA LYS A 141 -21.66 4.48 15.02
C LYS A 141 -21.03 5.87 15.28
N ALA A 142 -21.65 6.92 14.77
CA ALA A 142 -21.15 8.30 14.87
C ALA A 142 -20.86 8.75 16.31
N LEU A 143 -21.62 8.25 17.29
CA LEU A 143 -21.50 8.63 18.72
C LEU A 143 -20.78 7.58 19.59
N TYR A 144 -20.04 6.65 18.99
CA TYR A 144 -19.33 5.59 19.71
C TYR A 144 -17.93 5.37 19.12
N GLY A 145 -16.88 5.41 19.95
CA GLY A 145 -15.49 5.27 19.48
C GLY A 145 -15.16 6.34 18.42
N ASP A 146 -15.32 7.60 18.79
CA ASP A 146 -15.19 8.80 17.92
C ASP A 146 -13.77 9.06 17.40
N THR A 147 -12.76 8.40 17.99
CA THR A 147 -11.39 8.40 17.46
C THR A 147 -11.17 7.52 16.22
N LEU A 148 -12.21 6.77 15.80
CA LEU A 148 -12.22 6.04 14.55
C LEU A 148 -13.52 6.33 13.81
N ILE A 149 -13.43 7.07 12.71
CA ILE A 149 -14.58 7.36 11.84
C ILE A 149 -14.78 6.18 10.91
N THR A 150 -16.00 5.68 10.85
CA THR A 150 -16.39 4.64 9.91
C THR A 150 -17.72 4.99 9.26
N GLY A 151 -17.89 4.65 7.98
CA GLY A 151 -19.12 4.95 7.27
C GLY A 151 -19.06 4.58 5.80
N PHE A 152 -20.21 4.61 5.15
CA PHE A 152 -20.37 4.26 3.75
C PHE A 152 -20.37 5.52 2.88
N ALA A 153 -19.78 5.40 1.70
CA ALA A 153 -19.77 6.45 0.69
C ALA A 153 -19.63 5.87 -0.71
N ARG A 154 -19.48 6.76 -1.69
CA ARG A 154 -19.05 6.39 -3.05
C ARG A 154 -17.86 7.22 -3.49
N ILE A 155 -17.02 6.63 -4.35
CA ILE A 155 -15.92 7.31 -5.03
C ILE A 155 -15.98 6.89 -6.50
N PHE A 156 -16.20 7.85 -7.40
CA PHE A 156 -16.44 7.60 -8.84
C PHE A 156 -17.54 6.56 -9.08
N GLY A 157 -18.61 6.62 -8.30
CA GLY A 157 -19.75 5.72 -8.37
C GLY A 157 -19.54 4.37 -7.68
N TYR A 158 -18.32 3.99 -7.31
CA TYR A 158 -18.04 2.73 -6.61
C TYR A 158 -18.38 2.84 -5.13
N PRO A 159 -19.07 1.85 -4.52
CA PRO A 159 -19.37 1.87 -3.10
C PRO A 159 -18.11 1.58 -2.31
N VAL A 160 -17.91 2.32 -1.23
CA VAL A 160 -16.75 2.16 -0.34
C VAL A 160 -17.18 2.21 1.14
N GLY A 161 -16.54 1.38 1.95
CA GLY A 161 -16.53 1.53 3.40
C GLY A 161 -15.26 2.27 3.79
N ILE A 162 -15.37 3.45 4.38
CA ILE A 162 -14.22 4.24 4.80
C ILE A 162 -13.97 4.00 6.29
N ILE A 163 -12.69 3.83 6.66
CA ILE A 163 -12.22 3.73 8.03
C ILE A 163 -11.07 4.74 8.20
N GLY A 164 -11.31 5.84 8.91
CA GLY A 164 -10.34 6.92 9.09
C GLY A 164 -10.01 7.18 10.56
N ASN A 165 -8.73 7.36 10.88
CA ASN A 165 -8.32 7.73 12.24
C ASN A 165 -8.65 9.20 12.54
N ASN A 166 -9.14 9.45 13.75
CA ASN A 166 -9.46 10.78 14.28
C ASN A 166 -8.89 10.95 15.69
N GLY A 167 -7.79 10.25 15.98
CA GLY A 167 -7.16 10.18 17.30
C GLY A 167 -6.57 8.79 17.60
N VAL A 168 -6.18 8.61 18.86
CA VAL A 168 -5.69 7.32 19.41
C VAL A 168 -6.80 6.26 19.46
N LEU A 169 -6.46 4.99 19.29
CA LEU A 169 -7.45 3.90 19.31
C LEU A 169 -7.77 3.45 20.74
N PHE A 170 -9.07 3.38 21.05
CA PHE A 170 -9.61 2.76 22.25
C PHE A 170 -10.24 1.39 21.93
N SER A 171 -10.64 0.65 22.96
CA SER A 171 -11.39 -0.60 22.83
C SER A 171 -12.68 -0.41 22.02
N GLU A 172 -13.38 0.69 22.24
CA GLU A 172 -14.60 1.10 21.53
C GLU A 172 -14.32 1.30 20.05
N SER A 173 -13.22 2.00 19.73
CA SER A 173 -12.77 2.25 18.36
C SER A 173 -12.49 0.92 17.64
N ALA A 174 -11.77 -0.01 18.29
CA ALA A 174 -11.46 -1.32 17.71
C ALA A 174 -12.71 -2.20 17.51
N LYS A 175 -13.64 -2.21 18.46
CA LYS A 175 -14.95 -2.91 18.32
C LYS A 175 -15.77 -2.33 17.18
N LYS A 176 -15.82 -0.99 17.06
CA LYS A 176 -16.49 -0.28 15.96
C LYS A 176 -15.88 -0.67 14.62
N GLY A 177 -14.56 -0.62 14.49
CA GLY A 177 -13.84 -1.01 13.28
C GLY A 177 -14.10 -2.47 12.90
N THR A 178 -14.00 -3.39 13.87
CA THR A 178 -14.29 -4.82 13.68
C THR A 178 -15.69 -5.04 13.09
N HIS A 179 -16.72 -4.47 13.71
CA HIS A 179 -18.10 -4.63 13.25
C HIS A 179 -18.28 -3.99 11.86
N PHE A 180 -17.73 -2.81 11.62
CA PHE A 180 -17.86 -2.15 10.33
C PHE A 180 -17.21 -2.96 9.18
N ILE A 181 -16.03 -3.56 9.42
CA ILE A 181 -15.37 -4.46 8.46
C ILE A 181 -16.25 -5.67 8.15
N GLN A 182 -16.91 -6.26 9.17
CA GLN A 182 -17.84 -7.37 8.95
C GLN A 182 -19.01 -6.98 8.05
N LEU A 183 -19.58 -5.78 8.23
CA LEU A 183 -20.64 -5.27 7.35
C LEU A 183 -20.16 -5.09 5.92
N CYS A 184 -18.96 -4.51 5.73
CA CYS A 184 -18.36 -4.36 4.40
C CYS A 184 -18.14 -5.73 3.74
N CYS A 185 -17.59 -6.69 4.48
CA CYS A 185 -17.35 -8.05 3.98
C CYS A 185 -18.65 -8.78 3.62
N GLN A 186 -19.69 -8.64 4.44
CA GLN A 186 -21.00 -9.25 4.19
C GLN A 186 -21.65 -8.69 2.92
N ARG A 187 -21.45 -7.39 2.65
CA ARG A 187 -22.06 -6.66 1.53
C ARG A 187 -21.17 -6.58 0.28
N ASN A 188 -20.00 -7.22 0.31
CA ASN A 188 -18.98 -7.13 -0.73
C ASN A 188 -18.55 -5.67 -1.06
N ILE A 189 -18.42 -4.83 -0.05
CA ILE A 189 -18.03 -3.42 -0.21
C ILE A 189 -16.50 -3.28 -0.01
N PRO A 190 -15.76 -2.74 -1.00
CA PRO A 190 -14.36 -2.36 -0.85
C PRO A 190 -14.11 -1.44 0.35
N ILE A 191 -12.96 -1.57 1.00
CA ILE A 191 -12.62 -0.79 2.20
C ILE A 191 -11.47 0.16 1.90
N VAL A 192 -11.62 1.43 2.25
CA VAL A 192 -10.57 2.45 2.20
C VAL A 192 -10.15 2.81 3.63
N PHE A 193 -8.87 2.64 3.93
CA PHE A 193 -8.27 3.01 5.21
C PHE A 193 -7.52 4.34 5.08
N LEU A 194 -7.86 5.31 5.91
CA LEU A 194 -7.15 6.59 6.01
C LEU A 194 -6.34 6.59 7.31
N GLN A 195 -5.03 6.33 7.21
CA GLN A 195 -4.14 6.20 8.37
C GLN A 195 -3.63 7.55 8.84
N ASN A 196 -3.97 7.88 10.08
CA ASN A 196 -3.33 8.91 10.88
C ASN A 196 -3.33 8.47 12.35
N ILE A 197 -2.51 7.46 12.66
CA ILE A 197 -2.55 6.73 13.92
C ILE A 197 -1.22 6.78 14.67
N THR A 198 -1.30 7.24 15.92
CA THR A 198 -0.18 7.26 16.89
C THR A 198 -0.10 6.02 17.76
N GLY A 199 -1.18 5.23 17.82
CA GLY A 199 -1.22 3.95 18.53
C GLY A 199 -2.54 3.73 19.28
N PHE A 200 -2.53 2.72 20.14
CA PHE A 200 -3.61 2.47 21.08
C PHE A 200 -3.39 3.24 22.38
N MET A 201 -4.48 3.52 23.09
CA MET A 201 -4.39 4.11 24.43
C MET A 201 -3.61 3.19 25.39
N VAL A 202 -2.79 3.77 26.25
CA VAL A 202 -1.97 3.03 27.23
C VAL A 202 -2.40 3.35 28.66
N GLY A 203 -2.34 2.35 29.54
CA GLY A 203 -2.63 2.52 30.96
C GLY A 203 -3.23 1.27 31.58
N ARG A 204 -3.06 1.12 32.90
CA ARG A 204 -3.51 -0.08 33.65
C ARG A 204 -4.99 -0.38 33.45
N GLU A 205 -5.84 0.65 33.46
CA GLU A 205 -7.29 0.50 33.30
C GLU A 205 -7.66 0.00 31.89
N TYR A 206 -6.99 0.50 30.85
CA TYR A 206 -7.21 0.06 29.47
C TYR A 206 -6.75 -1.38 29.22
N GLU A 207 -5.59 -1.75 29.80
CA GLU A 207 -5.11 -3.13 29.75
C GLU A 207 -6.06 -4.09 30.48
N ALA A 208 -6.48 -3.73 31.70
CA ALA A 208 -7.45 -4.52 32.46
C ALA A 208 -8.83 -4.59 31.77
N GLY A 209 -9.23 -3.52 31.07
CA GLY A 209 -10.42 -3.46 30.22
C GLY A 209 -10.32 -4.30 28.95
N GLY A 210 -9.14 -4.85 28.63
CA GLY A 210 -8.92 -5.77 27.52
C GLY A 210 -8.66 -5.08 26.18
N ILE A 211 -8.03 -3.90 26.17
CA ILE A 211 -7.68 -3.19 24.92
C ILE A 211 -6.90 -4.06 23.94
N ALA A 212 -6.03 -4.95 24.44
CA ALA A 212 -5.30 -5.90 23.61
C ALA A 212 -6.22 -6.87 22.86
N LYS A 213 -7.23 -7.46 23.52
CA LYS A 213 -8.16 -8.38 22.86
C LYS A 213 -9.12 -7.66 21.92
N ASP A 214 -9.46 -6.40 22.22
CA ASP A 214 -10.34 -5.60 21.39
C ASP A 214 -9.63 -5.12 20.12
N GLY A 215 -8.37 -4.68 20.24
CA GLY A 215 -7.48 -4.44 19.09
C GLY A 215 -7.27 -5.71 18.25
N ALA A 216 -7.09 -6.88 18.89
CA ALA A 216 -6.94 -8.15 18.18
C ALA A 216 -8.18 -8.50 17.33
N LYS A 217 -9.40 -8.19 17.78
CA LYS A 217 -10.61 -8.38 16.97
C LYS A 217 -10.53 -7.58 15.66
N MET A 218 -10.08 -6.32 15.72
CA MET A 218 -9.96 -5.47 14.54
C MET A 218 -8.90 -6.02 13.57
N VAL A 219 -7.74 -6.43 14.10
CA VAL A 219 -6.68 -7.05 13.30
C VAL A 219 -7.14 -8.35 12.62
N THR A 220 -7.87 -9.21 13.33
CA THR A 220 -8.48 -10.42 12.74
C THR A 220 -9.43 -10.05 11.61
N ALA A 221 -10.28 -9.03 11.81
CA ALA A 221 -11.21 -8.58 10.77
C ALA A 221 -10.49 -8.06 9.52
N VAL A 222 -9.45 -7.24 9.69
CA VAL A 222 -8.62 -6.71 8.58
C VAL A 222 -7.92 -7.84 7.83
N ALA A 223 -7.30 -8.77 8.55
CA ALA A 223 -6.53 -9.86 7.96
C ALA A 223 -7.40 -10.82 7.13
N CYS A 224 -8.60 -11.13 7.62
CA CYS A 224 -9.49 -12.08 6.96
C CYS A 224 -10.35 -11.46 5.85
N ALA A 225 -10.52 -10.13 5.83
CA ALA A 225 -11.37 -9.45 4.85
C ALA A 225 -10.88 -9.68 3.42
N ASN A 226 -11.72 -10.34 2.61
CA ASN A 226 -11.44 -10.69 1.21
C ASN A 226 -11.94 -9.66 0.19
N VAL A 227 -12.72 -8.67 0.63
CA VAL A 227 -13.05 -7.49 -0.18
C VAL A 227 -11.78 -6.71 -0.54
N PRO A 228 -11.75 -5.97 -1.66
CA PRO A 228 -10.62 -5.09 -1.96
C PRO A 228 -10.38 -4.11 -0.81
N LYS A 229 -9.13 -4.02 -0.35
CA LYS A 229 -8.68 -3.06 0.65
C LYS A 229 -7.70 -2.10 0.00
N ILE A 230 -7.84 -0.80 0.24
CA ILE A 230 -6.89 0.22 -0.20
C ILE A 230 -6.54 1.07 1.02
N THR A 231 -5.27 1.39 1.18
CA THR A 231 -4.77 2.16 2.33
C THR A 231 -4.11 3.44 1.84
N VAL A 232 -4.40 4.56 2.50
CA VAL A 232 -3.71 5.84 2.29
C VAL A 232 -3.21 6.33 3.64
N ILE A 233 -1.90 6.52 3.77
CA ILE A 233 -1.30 7.12 4.96
C ILE A 233 -1.30 8.64 4.79
N ILE A 234 -2.21 9.30 5.50
CA ILE A 234 -2.44 10.74 5.44
C ILE A 234 -1.73 11.51 6.58
N GLY A 235 -1.15 10.78 7.54
CA GLY A 235 -0.42 11.34 8.68
C GLY A 235 0.52 10.31 9.31
N GLY A 236 0.35 10.01 10.60
CA GLY A 236 1.16 9.00 11.28
C GLY A 236 0.76 7.56 10.95
N SER A 237 1.74 6.66 10.85
CA SER A 237 1.53 5.21 10.83
C SER A 237 2.49 4.55 11.79
N TYR A 238 2.03 4.34 13.03
CA TYR A 238 2.89 3.90 14.13
C TYR A 238 2.41 2.62 14.80
N GLY A 239 3.36 1.71 15.04
CA GLY A 239 3.20 0.54 15.91
C GLY A 239 1.98 -0.33 15.59
N ALA A 240 1.25 -0.75 16.63
CA ALA A 240 0.07 -1.59 16.48
C ALA A 240 -1.09 -0.91 15.72
N GLY A 241 -1.10 0.43 15.66
CA GLY A 241 -2.08 1.18 14.87
C GLY A 241 -2.01 0.87 13.38
N ASN A 242 -0.79 0.76 12.84
CA ASN A 242 -0.55 0.35 11.46
C ASN A 242 -1.20 -1.01 11.14
N TYR A 243 -1.18 -1.94 12.09
CA TYR A 243 -1.77 -3.27 11.91
C TYR A 243 -3.30 -3.22 11.85
N GLY A 244 -3.91 -2.54 12.81
CA GLY A 244 -5.36 -2.37 12.87
C GLY A 244 -5.94 -1.60 11.68
N MET A 245 -5.14 -0.73 11.05
CA MET A 245 -5.57 0.10 9.92
C MET A 245 -5.10 -0.42 8.55
N CYS A 246 -4.84 -1.72 8.42
CA CYS A 246 -4.47 -2.37 7.15
C CYS A 246 -3.16 -1.84 6.53
N GLY A 247 -2.09 -1.81 7.31
CA GLY A 247 -0.73 -1.55 6.81
C GLY A 247 -0.23 -2.62 5.83
N ARG A 248 1.01 -2.46 5.34
CA ARG A 248 1.59 -3.27 4.24
C ARG A 248 1.48 -4.79 4.44
N ALA A 249 1.63 -5.27 5.68
CA ALA A 249 1.56 -6.70 6.03
C ALA A 249 0.16 -7.34 5.87
N TYR A 250 -0.90 -6.54 5.69
CA TYR A 250 -2.29 -6.99 5.57
C TYR A 250 -2.79 -7.02 4.12
N SER A 251 -1.86 -6.93 3.17
CA SER A 251 -2.10 -7.05 1.73
C SER A 251 -3.27 -6.20 1.23
N PRO A 252 -3.29 -4.87 1.48
CA PRO A 252 -4.13 -4.00 0.68
C PRO A 252 -3.73 -4.15 -0.80
N ARG A 253 -4.70 -3.98 -1.72
CA ARG A 253 -4.43 -4.01 -3.16
C ARG A 253 -3.46 -2.92 -3.58
N PHE A 254 -3.58 -1.77 -2.92
CA PHE A 254 -2.65 -0.65 -3.04
C PHE A 254 -2.51 0.03 -1.67
N LEU A 255 -1.31 0.48 -1.35
CA LEU A 255 -1.00 1.32 -0.20
C LEU A 255 -0.26 2.57 -0.68
N TYR A 256 -0.84 3.74 -0.46
CA TYR A 256 -0.23 5.03 -0.82
C TYR A 256 0.14 5.81 0.43
N VAL A 257 1.04 6.77 0.26
CA VAL A 257 1.51 7.65 1.34
C VAL A 257 1.48 9.10 0.88
N TRP A 258 1.07 10.01 1.77
CA TRP A 258 1.17 11.45 1.51
C TRP A 258 2.56 11.99 1.86
N PRO A 259 2.98 13.14 1.30
CA PRO A 259 4.33 13.68 1.52
C PRO A 259 4.60 14.11 2.97
N ASN A 260 3.56 14.43 3.74
CA ASN A 260 3.67 14.81 5.15
C ASN A 260 3.73 13.60 6.10
N ALA A 261 3.37 12.40 5.62
CA ALA A 261 3.21 11.23 6.47
C ALA A 261 4.52 10.75 7.10
N ARG A 262 4.43 9.97 8.17
CA ARG A 262 5.59 9.29 8.79
C ARG A 262 5.21 7.87 9.18
N ILE A 263 6.12 6.94 8.95
CA ILE A 263 5.93 5.51 9.29
C ILE A 263 7.10 4.98 10.12
N SER A 264 6.83 4.39 11.28
CA SER A 264 7.86 3.75 12.11
C SER A 264 7.24 2.87 13.19
N VAL A 265 8.05 2.13 13.94
CA VAL A 265 7.55 1.28 15.05
C VAL A 265 6.87 2.09 16.15
N MET A 266 7.30 3.34 16.38
CA MET A 266 6.73 4.33 17.28
C MET A 266 7.24 5.73 16.90
N GLY A 267 6.69 6.80 17.47
CA GLY A 267 7.19 8.16 17.19
C GLY A 267 8.64 8.37 17.67
N GLY A 268 9.44 9.15 16.94
CA GLY A 268 10.86 9.37 17.29
C GLY A 268 11.08 9.93 18.69
N GLU A 269 10.29 10.94 19.09
CA GLU A 269 10.33 11.50 20.46
C GLU A 269 9.94 10.46 21.52
N GLN A 270 8.98 9.58 21.22
CA GLN A 270 8.55 8.51 22.12
C GLN A 270 9.68 7.49 22.29
N ALA A 271 10.29 7.04 21.19
CA ALA A 271 11.42 6.11 21.22
C ALA A 271 12.60 6.67 22.02
N ALA A 272 12.95 7.93 21.75
CA ALA A 272 14.03 8.62 22.44
C ALA A 272 13.76 8.74 23.95
N THR A 273 12.51 9.06 24.33
CA THR A 273 12.11 9.17 25.74
C THR A 273 12.15 7.83 26.48
N VAL A 274 11.68 6.75 25.85
CA VAL A 274 11.72 5.40 26.44
C VAL A 274 13.17 4.97 26.65
N LEU A 275 14.03 5.13 25.65
CA LEU A 275 15.44 4.74 25.75
C LEU A 275 16.21 5.59 26.78
N ALA A 276 15.91 6.89 26.87
CA ALA A 276 16.46 7.76 27.91
C ALA A 276 16.05 7.33 29.32
N THR A 277 14.78 6.92 29.50
CA THR A 277 14.27 6.44 30.80
C THR A 277 15.00 5.16 31.22
N ILE A 278 15.16 4.20 30.30
CA ILE A 278 15.90 2.95 30.57
C ILE A 278 17.36 3.24 30.94
N ALA A 279 18.03 4.14 30.21
CA ALA A 279 19.41 4.52 30.50
C ALA A 279 19.53 5.19 31.88
N LYS A 280 18.58 6.05 32.25
CA LYS A 280 18.51 6.70 33.56
C LYS A 280 18.34 5.69 34.68
N ASP A 281 17.45 4.70 34.52
CA ASP A 281 17.23 3.64 35.51
C ASP A 281 18.46 2.74 35.67
N GLN A 282 19.16 2.42 34.58
CA GLN A 282 20.41 1.65 34.63
C GLN A 282 21.51 2.41 35.38
N LYS A 283 21.70 3.70 35.07
CA LYS A 283 22.67 4.56 35.78
C LYS A 283 22.33 4.69 37.25
N ALA A 284 21.05 4.85 37.60
CA ALA A 284 20.59 4.93 38.99
C ALA A 284 20.90 3.65 39.77
N ARG A 285 20.77 2.46 39.15
CA ARG A 285 21.19 1.18 39.76
C ARG A 285 22.69 1.07 39.98
N GLU A 286 23.50 1.77 39.19
CA GLU A 286 24.95 1.91 39.38
C GLU A 286 25.33 3.04 40.36
N GLY A 287 24.36 3.71 40.99
CA GLY A 287 24.60 4.86 41.87
C GLY A 287 25.05 6.13 41.14
N LYS A 288 24.85 6.21 39.81
CA LYS A 288 25.20 7.36 38.97
C LYS A 288 23.94 8.11 38.54
N GLN A 289 24.06 9.42 38.31
CA GLN A 289 23.01 10.23 37.69
C GLN A 289 23.36 10.53 36.23
N LEU A 290 22.34 10.51 35.38
CA LEU A 290 22.45 10.97 34.00
C LEU A 290 22.18 12.48 34.00
N SER A 291 23.11 13.27 33.46
CA SER A 291 22.91 14.71 33.33
C SER A 291 21.89 15.01 32.22
N GLU A 292 21.26 16.18 32.25
CA GLU A 292 20.34 16.60 31.17
C GLU A 292 21.05 16.71 29.82
N ALA A 293 22.33 17.09 29.82
CA ALA A 293 23.15 17.15 28.61
C ALA A 293 23.40 15.75 28.02
N ASP A 294 23.71 14.76 28.87
CA ASP A 294 23.88 13.37 28.43
C ASP A 294 22.55 12.76 27.95
N GLU A 295 21.43 13.13 28.60
CA GLU A 295 20.10 12.70 28.18
C GLU A 295 19.74 13.26 26.80
N ALA A 296 19.99 14.56 26.55
CA ALA A 296 19.78 15.18 25.26
C ALA A 296 20.68 14.56 24.18
N ALA A 297 21.96 14.33 24.49
CA ALA A 297 22.92 13.69 23.58
C ALA A 297 22.53 12.24 23.23
N LEU A 298 21.82 11.54 24.12
CA LEU A 298 21.25 10.22 23.84
C LEU A 298 20.01 10.31 22.93
N LYS A 299 19.13 11.28 23.18
CA LYS A 299 17.84 11.43 22.48
C LYS A 299 17.99 11.89 21.04
N GLU A 300 18.83 12.89 20.80
CA GLU A 300 18.98 13.54 19.49
C GLU A 300 19.27 12.56 18.32
N PRO A 301 20.27 11.65 18.40
CA PRO A 301 20.53 10.73 17.31
C PRO A 301 19.37 9.75 17.06
N ILE A 302 18.59 9.41 18.09
CA ILE A 302 17.40 8.55 17.96
C ILE A 302 16.30 9.31 17.22
N ILE A 303 16.01 10.55 17.62
CA ILE A 303 14.99 11.37 16.96
C ILE A 303 15.33 11.56 15.48
N ARG A 304 16.58 11.94 15.19
CA ARG A 304 17.06 12.13 13.82
C ARG A 304 16.92 10.86 12.98
N ARG A 305 17.29 9.71 13.54
CA ARG A 305 17.16 8.42 12.85
C ARG A 305 15.71 8.10 12.51
N PHE A 306 14.79 8.31 13.46
CA PHE A 306 13.36 8.07 13.22
C PHE A 306 12.75 9.04 12.20
N GLU A 307 13.24 10.28 12.15
CA GLU A 307 12.81 11.24 11.13
C GLU A 307 13.31 10.84 9.73
N GLU A 308 14.56 10.39 9.62
CA GLU A 308 15.14 9.91 8.36
C GLU A 308 14.47 8.62 7.87
N GLU A 309 14.41 7.60 8.71
CA GLU A 309 13.85 6.29 8.36
C GLU A 309 12.32 6.32 8.22
N GLY A 310 11.65 7.26 8.91
CA GLY A 310 10.20 7.40 8.87
C GLY A 310 9.68 8.28 7.73
N ASN A 311 10.56 8.93 6.98
CA ASN A 311 10.20 9.81 5.88
C ASN A 311 9.56 9.02 4.70
N PRO A 312 8.54 9.57 4.00
CA PRO A 312 7.91 8.89 2.87
C PRO A 312 8.89 8.49 1.76
N TYR A 313 9.94 9.27 1.51
CA TYR A 313 10.98 8.92 0.53
C TYR A 313 11.77 7.67 0.95
N TYR A 314 12.03 7.50 2.25
CA TYR A 314 12.70 6.31 2.77
C TYR A 314 11.84 5.06 2.60
N SER A 315 10.54 5.20 2.91
CA SER A 315 9.51 4.17 2.76
C SER A 315 9.35 3.73 1.30
N SER A 316 9.13 4.68 0.40
CA SER A 316 8.83 4.41 -1.01
C SER A 316 10.04 3.82 -1.76
N ALA A 317 11.25 4.25 -1.41
CA ALA A 317 12.50 3.66 -1.91
C ALA A 317 12.66 2.16 -1.56
N ARG A 318 11.85 1.64 -0.63
CA ARG A 318 11.88 0.24 -0.15
C ARG A 318 10.58 -0.51 -0.41
N LEU A 319 9.66 0.07 -1.19
CA LEU A 319 8.37 -0.52 -1.59
C LEU A 319 7.49 -0.93 -0.39
N TRP A 320 7.62 -0.22 0.73
CA TRP A 320 6.69 -0.34 1.87
C TRP A 320 5.31 0.22 1.51
N ASP A 321 5.28 1.17 0.58
CA ASP A 321 4.14 1.72 -0.13
C ASP A 321 4.31 1.51 -1.64
N ASP A 322 3.24 1.78 -2.39
CA ASP A 322 3.17 1.71 -3.85
C ASP A 322 3.35 3.09 -4.51
N GLY A 323 3.72 4.10 -3.73
CA GLY A 323 4.01 5.45 -4.21
C GLY A 323 3.57 6.56 -3.26
N ILE A 324 4.35 7.64 -3.29
CA ILE A 324 3.97 8.94 -2.72
C ILE A 324 3.02 9.63 -3.71
N ILE A 325 1.87 10.11 -3.23
CA ILE A 325 0.87 10.79 -4.06
C ILE A 325 0.62 12.20 -3.56
N ASP A 326 0.20 13.10 -4.45
CA ASP A 326 -0.32 14.40 -4.06
C ASP A 326 -1.62 14.21 -3.24
N PRO A 327 -1.78 14.84 -2.06
CA PRO A 327 -3.03 14.78 -1.31
C PRO A 327 -4.29 15.12 -2.13
N ALA A 328 -4.22 16.08 -3.06
CA ALA A 328 -5.35 16.45 -3.91
C ALA A 328 -5.70 15.36 -4.94
N ASP A 329 -4.73 14.53 -5.35
CA ASP A 329 -4.95 13.42 -6.29
C ASP A 329 -5.55 12.18 -5.62
N THR A 330 -5.70 12.17 -4.30
CA THR A 330 -6.20 11.00 -3.54
C THR A 330 -7.49 10.43 -4.11
N ARG A 331 -8.46 11.29 -4.47
CA ARG A 331 -9.73 10.86 -5.08
C ARG A 331 -9.49 10.10 -6.38
N LEU A 332 -8.72 10.68 -7.31
CA LEU A 332 -8.42 10.08 -8.61
C LEU A 332 -7.69 8.75 -8.46
N VAL A 333 -6.67 8.71 -7.60
CA VAL A 333 -5.91 7.49 -7.31
C VAL A 333 -6.82 6.39 -6.77
N LEU A 334 -7.65 6.70 -5.77
CA LEU A 334 -8.63 5.75 -5.23
C LEU A 334 -9.61 5.24 -6.30
N GLY A 335 -10.13 6.12 -7.17
CA GLY A 335 -11.01 5.74 -8.27
C GLY A 335 -10.38 4.74 -9.24
N LEU A 336 -9.14 5.00 -9.65
CA LEU A 336 -8.38 4.11 -10.53
C LEU A 336 -8.06 2.78 -9.84
N SER A 337 -7.62 2.82 -8.58
CA SER A 337 -7.32 1.62 -7.78
C SER A 337 -8.56 0.75 -7.57
N LEU A 338 -9.73 1.34 -7.29
CA LEU A 338 -11.00 0.62 -7.16
C LEU A 338 -11.40 -0.03 -8.48
N SER A 339 -11.35 0.74 -9.57
CA SER A 339 -11.64 0.21 -10.91
C SER A 339 -10.72 -0.98 -11.26
N ALA A 340 -9.42 -0.87 -11.00
CA ALA A 340 -8.46 -1.94 -11.24
C ALA A 340 -8.73 -3.17 -10.36
N ALA A 341 -8.94 -2.97 -9.06
CA ALA A 341 -9.14 -4.05 -8.08
C ALA A 341 -10.39 -4.89 -8.35
N LEU A 342 -11.44 -4.25 -8.89
CA LEU A 342 -12.71 -4.89 -9.26
C LEU A 342 -12.65 -5.71 -10.56
N ASN A 343 -11.48 -5.88 -11.19
CA ASN A 343 -11.30 -6.92 -12.22
C ASN A 343 -11.15 -8.32 -11.60
N ALA A 344 -10.74 -8.42 -10.34
CA ALA A 344 -10.59 -9.70 -9.66
C ALA A 344 -11.97 -10.24 -9.22
N PRO A 345 -12.20 -11.56 -9.28
CA PRO A 345 -13.45 -12.15 -8.80
C PRO A 345 -13.62 -11.92 -7.30
N THR A 346 -14.88 -11.74 -6.89
CA THR A 346 -15.24 -11.67 -5.47
C THR A 346 -14.90 -12.97 -4.75
N LYS A 347 -14.32 -12.85 -3.56
CA LYS A 347 -14.02 -13.99 -2.67
C LYS A 347 -14.82 -13.85 -1.38
N LYS A 348 -15.46 -14.95 -0.95
CA LYS A 348 -16.15 -14.99 0.34
C LYS A 348 -15.16 -14.74 1.47
N THR A 349 -15.52 -13.89 2.42
CA THR A 349 -14.72 -13.67 3.64
C THR A 349 -15.02 -14.75 4.67
N GLU A 350 -13.98 -15.37 5.21
CA GLU A 350 -14.07 -16.30 6.34
C GLU A 350 -13.18 -15.79 7.46
N PHE A 351 -13.78 -15.38 8.57
CA PHE A 351 -13.06 -14.84 9.71
C PHE A 351 -12.44 -15.96 10.55
N GLY A 352 -11.27 -15.70 11.11
CA GLY A 352 -10.70 -16.51 12.18
C GLY A 352 -11.48 -16.35 13.50
N VAL A 353 -11.00 -17.00 14.55
CA VAL A 353 -11.61 -16.92 15.89
C VAL A 353 -11.46 -15.50 16.44
N PHE A 354 -12.58 -14.86 16.76
CA PHE A 354 -12.60 -13.61 17.51
C PHE A 354 -12.45 -13.88 19.01
N ARG A 355 -11.45 -13.25 19.64
CA ARG A 355 -11.27 -13.28 21.11
C ARG A 355 -12.25 -12.31 21.76
N MET A 356 -13.37 -12.82 22.29
CA MET A 356 -14.46 -12.01 22.87
C MET A 356 -14.06 -11.26 24.14
#